data_AF-A0A7X8RXM2-F1
#
_entry.id   AF-A0A7X8RXM2-F1
#
_cell.length_a   1.000
_cell.length_b   1.000
_cell.length_c   1.000
_cell.angle_alpha   90.00
_cell.angle_beta   90.00
_cell.angle_gamma   90.00
#
_symmetry.space_group_name_H-M   'P 1'
#
loop_
_entity.id
_entity.type
_entity.pdbx_description
1 polymer ?
#
loop_
_entity_poly.entity_id
_entity_poly.type
_entity_poly.pdbx_seq_one_letter_code
_entity_poly.pdbx_strand_id
1 'polypeptide(L)'
;MTIGRGLKWPWILLAAVFIITAASIVSDKMKSRQGPPDPLPSEIKPWFGPRNQTEALAAADNGVNNARERLKQGPDEWLRLEMLGRALAARFRVSGDYADLAEADSFLAKGMAKSEPPAGPSLSRGAVAVLAHRLDEADEALKRFDSQKGEPTSDEQADGWAIKGDIAFQRGDMKRARLTYARAEEAESNASVALRQSMLELRYGDALLARRRVNAVLRAEKLTRSAKAQAALMRATIAYGTGEWNMAGEWARFADGFFPGNPLAMAYVAQQKALEGDVAGAVRQYEAIVAKAPLPEIMDALAFTLRLQGRGAESRAWAEKAGALWAGRYRLMPEAAAAHVVEHELALGDPAKALPIAKADARARPHGASLILLARAQLLTGDARGALATLERAEKTGWRTAGLYLALADVHTALGDTDAAEDAREDALDLNPKAMDPAARYIWFGHD
;
A
#
# COMPACT_ATOMS: atom_id res chain seq x y z
N MET A 1 22.11 27.35 71.76
CA MET A 1 21.07 26.81 70.86
C MET A 1 21.09 27.65 69.59
N THR A 2 21.81 27.22 68.55
CA THR A 2 21.77 27.81 67.19
C THR A 2 22.41 26.81 66.24
N ILE A 3 21.62 25.87 65.74
CA ILE A 3 22.04 24.93 64.69
C ILE A 3 21.85 25.64 63.35
N GLY A 4 22.97 25.86 62.64
CA GLY A 4 23.03 26.57 61.37
C GLY A 4 22.23 25.88 60.26
N ARG A 5 21.19 26.55 59.78
CA ARG A 5 20.56 26.27 58.49
C ARG A 5 21.48 26.83 57.39
N GLY A 6 22.42 26.03 56.91
CA GLY A 6 23.32 26.42 55.82
C GLY A 6 23.41 25.32 54.75
N LEU A 7 23.22 25.72 53.50
CA LEU A 7 23.64 24.99 52.28
C LEU A 7 22.92 23.68 51.91
N LYS A 8 21.61 23.73 51.66
CA LYS A 8 20.96 22.78 50.71
C LYS A 8 20.54 23.42 49.39
N TRP A 9 20.55 24.75 49.33
CA TRP A 9 20.16 25.53 48.15
C TRP A 9 21.01 25.27 46.90
N PRO A 10 22.36 25.15 46.97
CA PRO A 10 23.17 24.91 45.77
C PRO A 10 22.87 23.53 45.15
N TRP A 11 22.61 22.53 45.98
CA TRP A 11 22.29 21.16 45.56
C TRP A 11 20.90 21.04 44.95
N ILE A 12 19.92 21.78 45.48
CA ILE A 12 18.57 21.87 44.91
C ILE A 12 18.61 22.55 43.53
N LEU A 13 19.39 23.63 43.38
CA LEU A 13 19.57 24.30 42.09
C LEU A 13 20.28 23.40 41.07
N LEU A 14 21.32 22.66 41.48
CA LEU A 14 21.99 21.68 40.62
C LEU A 14 21.06 20.56 40.16
N ALA A 15 20.23 20.03 41.06
CA ALA A 15 19.23 19.01 40.72
C ALA A 15 18.16 19.56 39.76
N ALA A 16 17.69 20.79 39.97
CA ALA A 16 16.73 21.44 39.07
C ALA A 16 17.31 21.67 37.67
N VAL A 17 18.56 22.14 37.58
CA VAL A 17 19.27 22.31 36.29
C VAL A 17 19.41 20.95 35.60
N PHE A 18 19.82 19.91 36.32
CA PHE A 18 19.96 18.56 35.74
C PHE A 18 18.64 18.01 35.21
N ILE A 19 17.53 18.19 35.94
CA ILE A 19 16.18 17.78 35.49
C ILE A 19 15.77 18.55 34.24
N ILE A 20 16.01 19.87 34.19
CA ILE A 20 15.68 20.70 33.01
C ILE A 20 16.54 20.29 31.81
N THR A 21 17.83 20.03 32.00
CA THR A 21 18.72 19.59 30.92
C THR A 21 18.36 18.19 30.43
N ALA A 22 18.06 17.25 31.33
CA ALA A 22 17.59 15.91 30.98
C ALA A 22 16.24 15.97 30.23
N ALA A 23 15.30 16.79 30.70
CA ALA A 23 14.02 17.02 30.01
C ALA A 23 14.21 17.67 28.64
N SER A 24 15.17 18.59 28.49
CA SER A 24 15.52 19.18 27.19
C SER A 24 16.13 18.15 26.24
N ILE A 25 17.07 17.32 26.71
CA ILE A 25 17.69 16.27 25.89
C ILE A 25 16.65 15.23 25.48
N VAL A 26 15.74 14.84 26.38
CA VAL A 26 14.62 13.94 26.07
C VAL A 26 13.66 14.61 25.09
N SER A 27 13.32 15.88 25.29
CA SER A 27 12.48 16.67 24.37
C SER A 27 13.10 16.80 22.99
N ASP A 28 14.40 17.08 22.90
CA ASP A 28 15.13 17.20 21.63
C ASP A 28 15.32 15.84 20.96
N LYS A 29 15.53 14.77 21.73
CA LYS A 29 15.55 13.40 21.22
C LYS A 29 14.17 12.93 20.75
N MET A 30 13.10 13.38 21.40
CA MET A 30 11.72 13.15 20.97
C MET A 30 11.37 13.97 19.73
N LYS A 31 11.74 15.25 19.67
CA LYS A 31 11.52 16.13 18.52
C LYS A 31 12.31 15.68 17.29
N SER A 32 13.59 15.33 17.47
CA SER A 32 14.42 14.77 16.38
C SER A 32 13.89 13.43 15.89
N ARG A 33 13.31 12.60 16.78
CA ARG A 33 12.57 11.39 16.39
C ARG A 33 11.26 11.70 15.68
N GLN A 34 10.52 12.74 16.09
CA GLN A 34 9.24 13.10 15.46
C GLN A 34 9.43 13.71 14.06
N GLY A 35 10.59 14.31 13.78
CA GLY A 35 10.84 15.03 12.54
C GLY A 35 10.09 16.37 12.50
N PRO A 36 10.09 17.08 11.36
CA PRO A 36 9.27 18.28 11.23
C PRO A 36 7.79 17.93 11.45
N PRO A 37 6.96 18.90 11.92
CA PRO A 37 5.53 18.68 12.07
C PRO A 37 4.89 18.21 10.76
N ASP A 38 3.69 17.65 10.82
CA ASP A 38 2.96 17.29 9.61
C ASP A 38 2.73 18.55 8.74
N PRO A 39 2.87 18.44 7.40
CA PRO A 39 2.59 19.56 6.52
C PRO A 39 1.12 19.94 6.65
N LEU A 40 0.82 21.24 6.73
CA LEU A 40 -0.56 21.68 6.70
C LEU A 40 -1.11 21.47 5.28
N PRO A 41 -2.37 21.05 5.12
CA PRO A 41 -3.00 20.92 3.80
C PRO A 41 -2.85 22.17 2.92
N SER A 42 -2.83 23.36 3.52
CA SER A 42 -2.64 24.66 2.85
C SER A 42 -1.23 24.89 2.30
N GLU A 43 -0.21 24.19 2.81
CA GLU A 43 1.18 24.29 2.36
C GLU A 43 1.43 23.47 1.08
N ILE A 44 0.55 22.51 0.79
CA ILE A 44 0.73 21.56 -0.30
C ILE A 44 0.28 22.19 -1.62
N LYS A 45 1.25 22.52 -2.46
CA LYS A 45 1.03 23.07 -3.81
C LYS A 45 1.36 22.05 -4.89
N PRO A 46 0.57 21.95 -5.97
CA PRO A 46 0.93 21.07 -7.08
C PRO A 46 1.96 21.74 -7.99
N TRP A 47 2.70 20.93 -8.74
CA TRP A 47 3.47 21.39 -9.88
C TRP A 47 2.60 21.48 -11.14
N PHE A 48 2.97 20.81 -12.23
CA PHE A 48 2.16 20.69 -13.44
C PHE A 48 1.35 19.38 -13.46
N GLY A 49 0.47 19.26 -14.45
CA GLY A 49 -0.21 18.02 -14.82
C GLY A 49 -1.73 18.12 -14.71
N PRO A 50 -2.43 16.99 -14.91
CA PRO A 50 -3.88 16.94 -14.84
C PRO A 50 -4.43 17.48 -13.52
N ARG A 51 -5.54 18.23 -13.61
CA ARG A 51 -6.17 18.84 -12.44
C ARG A 51 -7.12 17.92 -11.69
N ASN A 52 -7.62 16.89 -12.38
CA ASN A 52 -8.62 15.96 -11.90
C ASN A 52 -8.49 14.62 -12.64
N GLN A 53 -9.27 13.63 -12.22
CA GLN A 53 -9.28 12.29 -12.79
C GLN A 53 -9.60 12.28 -14.30
N THR A 54 -10.56 13.09 -14.74
CA THR A 54 -10.99 13.15 -16.14
C THR A 54 -9.84 13.61 -17.05
N GLU A 55 -9.13 14.66 -16.67
CA GLU A 55 -7.96 15.14 -17.41
C GLU A 55 -6.81 14.11 -17.40
N ALA A 56 -6.65 13.36 -16.31
CA ALA A 56 -5.61 12.34 -16.23
C ALA A 56 -5.90 11.14 -17.15
N LEU A 57 -7.16 10.71 -17.23
CA LEU A 57 -7.60 9.68 -18.18
C LEU A 57 -7.40 10.15 -19.61
N ALA A 58 -7.82 11.37 -19.95
CA ALA A 58 -7.63 11.92 -21.29
C ALA A 58 -6.13 12.02 -21.67
N ALA A 59 -5.27 12.43 -20.74
CA ALA A 59 -3.83 12.46 -20.96
C ALA A 59 -3.24 11.06 -21.18
N ALA A 60 -3.69 10.06 -20.41
CA ALA A 60 -3.25 8.68 -20.55
C ALA A 60 -3.71 8.06 -21.88
N ASP A 61 -4.97 8.31 -22.29
CA ASP A 61 -5.50 7.88 -23.58
C ASP A 61 -4.72 8.45 -24.75
N ASN A 62 -4.40 9.75 -24.70
CA ASN A 62 -3.54 10.38 -25.70
C ASN A 62 -2.15 9.73 -25.75
N GLY A 63 -1.57 9.38 -24.60
CA GLY A 63 -0.29 8.67 -24.52
C GLY A 63 -0.35 7.30 -25.20
N VAL A 64 -1.38 6.49 -24.92
CA VAL A 64 -1.59 5.17 -25.53
C VAL A 64 -1.81 5.31 -27.04
N ASN A 65 -2.68 6.22 -27.48
CA ASN A 65 -2.95 6.44 -28.89
C ASN A 65 -1.69 6.85 -29.67
N ASN A 66 -0.91 7.80 -29.13
CA ASN A 66 0.36 8.21 -29.74
C ASN A 66 1.37 7.07 -29.81
N ALA A 67 1.46 6.23 -28.78
CA ALA A 67 2.35 5.07 -28.80
C ALA A 67 1.91 4.00 -29.81
N ARG A 68 0.60 3.77 -29.95
CA ARG A 68 0.03 2.88 -30.98
C ARG A 68 0.33 3.37 -32.39
N GLU A 69 0.16 4.66 -32.68
CA GLU A 69 0.50 5.23 -34.00
C GLU A 69 1.99 5.11 -34.29
N ARG A 70 2.86 5.33 -33.30
CA ARG A 70 4.29 5.12 -33.46
C ARG A 70 4.59 3.66 -33.76
N LEU A 71 3.98 2.71 -33.07
CA LEU A 71 4.23 1.28 -33.29
C LEU A 71 3.89 0.84 -34.72
N LYS A 72 2.86 1.40 -35.36
CA LYS A 72 2.53 1.09 -36.77
C LYS A 72 3.67 1.35 -37.74
N GLN A 73 4.53 2.34 -37.47
CA GLN A 73 5.66 2.69 -38.32
C GLN A 73 6.85 1.72 -38.16
N GLY A 74 6.89 0.94 -37.08
CA GLY A 74 7.94 -0.04 -36.81
C GLY A 74 7.44 -1.13 -35.83
N PRO A 75 6.59 -2.08 -36.29
CA PRO A 75 5.86 -2.99 -35.40
C PRO A 75 6.71 -3.97 -34.58
N ASP A 76 7.98 -4.10 -34.95
CA ASP A 76 8.96 -4.99 -34.33
C ASP A 76 10.13 -4.24 -33.68
N GLU A 77 10.13 -2.90 -33.71
CA GLU A 77 11.15 -2.10 -33.03
C GLU A 77 10.90 -2.10 -31.52
N TRP A 78 11.84 -2.65 -30.74
CA TRP A 78 11.68 -2.82 -29.29
C TRP A 78 11.44 -1.51 -28.54
N LEU A 79 12.01 -0.38 -28.99
CA LEU A 79 11.76 0.94 -28.40
C LEU A 79 10.28 1.35 -28.53
N ARG A 80 9.64 1.06 -29.66
CA ARG A 80 8.22 1.39 -29.88
C ARG A 80 7.30 0.48 -29.08
N LEU A 81 7.69 -0.79 -28.95
CA LEU A 81 7.02 -1.76 -28.07
C LEU A 81 7.10 -1.30 -26.60
N GLU A 82 8.27 -0.80 -26.16
CA GLU A 82 8.45 -0.22 -24.83
C GLU A 82 7.57 1.02 -24.61
N MET A 83 7.56 1.96 -25.56
CA MET A 83 6.73 3.16 -25.47
C MET A 83 5.26 2.81 -25.25
N LEU A 84 4.73 1.83 -26.00
CA LEU A 84 3.36 1.37 -25.83
C LEU A 84 3.16 0.68 -24.48
N GLY A 85 4.06 -0.23 -24.08
CA GLY A 85 3.98 -0.90 -22.79
C GLY A 85 3.96 0.07 -21.61
N ARG A 86 4.82 1.09 -21.62
CA ARG A 86 4.84 2.15 -20.59
C ARG A 86 3.57 2.99 -20.59
N ALA A 87 3.05 3.36 -21.76
CA ALA A 87 1.82 4.14 -21.88
C ALA A 87 0.60 3.37 -21.34
N LEU A 88 0.49 2.09 -21.68
CA LEU A 88 -0.56 1.20 -21.16
C LEU A 88 -0.45 1.04 -19.64
N ALA A 89 0.74 0.77 -19.11
CA ALA A 89 0.94 0.70 -17.66
C ALA A 89 0.64 2.03 -16.94
N ALA A 90 0.89 3.18 -17.58
CA ALA A 90 0.50 4.48 -17.05
C ALA A 90 -1.02 4.65 -17.02
N ARG A 91 -1.73 4.25 -18.09
CA ARG A 91 -3.19 4.29 -18.13
C ARG A 91 -3.82 3.35 -17.10
N PHE A 92 -3.30 2.13 -16.95
CA PHE A 92 -3.71 1.19 -15.90
C PHE A 92 -3.65 1.82 -14.50
N ARG A 93 -2.58 2.55 -14.15
CA ARG A 93 -2.48 3.21 -12.83
C ARG A 93 -3.54 4.28 -12.60
N VAL A 94 -4.12 4.84 -13.66
CA VAL A 94 -5.18 5.86 -13.58
C VAL A 94 -6.57 5.21 -13.64
N SER A 95 -6.78 4.20 -14.48
CA SER A 95 -8.08 3.59 -14.76
C SER A 95 -8.41 2.35 -13.93
N GLY A 96 -7.39 1.59 -13.52
CA GLY A 96 -7.55 0.24 -12.95
C GLY A 96 -7.95 -0.82 -13.98
N ASP A 97 -7.75 -0.58 -15.28
CA ASP A 97 -8.10 -1.53 -16.35
C ASP A 97 -7.04 -2.64 -16.52
N TYR A 98 -7.38 -3.86 -16.12
CA TYR A 98 -6.49 -5.01 -16.20
C TYR A 98 -6.14 -5.42 -17.63
N ALA A 99 -6.93 -5.02 -18.63
CA ALA A 99 -6.56 -5.23 -20.03
C ALA A 99 -5.31 -4.43 -20.40
N ASP A 100 -5.18 -3.19 -19.89
CA ASP A 100 -3.97 -2.38 -20.10
C ASP A 100 -2.74 -3.00 -19.43
N LEU A 101 -2.88 -3.56 -18.23
CA LEU A 101 -1.78 -4.23 -17.55
C LEU A 101 -1.32 -5.48 -18.31
N ALA A 102 -2.26 -6.30 -18.77
CA ALA A 102 -1.97 -7.50 -19.56
C ALA A 102 -1.32 -7.15 -20.91
N GLU A 103 -1.84 -6.14 -21.61
CA GLU A 103 -1.30 -5.65 -22.87
C GLU A 103 0.11 -5.05 -22.67
N ALA A 104 0.32 -4.28 -21.59
CA ALA A 104 1.63 -3.74 -21.23
C ALA A 104 2.69 -4.82 -21.00
N ASP A 105 2.34 -5.83 -20.19
CA ASP A 105 3.22 -6.97 -19.90
C ASP A 105 3.61 -7.72 -21.19
N SER A 106 2.63 -8.00 -22.05
CA SER A 106 2.83 -8.65 -23.34
C SER A 106 3.75 -7.86 -24.29
N PHE A 107 3.53 -6.55 -24.44
CA PHE A 107 4.37 -5.73 -25.31
C PHE A 107 5.80 -5.59 -24.80
N LEU A 108 5.99 -5.47 -23.48
CA LEU A 108 7.33 -5.41 -22.88
C LEU A 108 8.06 -6.75 -23.03
N ALA A 109 7.37 -7.88 -22.86
CA ALA A 109 7.93 -9.20 -23.15
C ALA A 109 8.33 -9.34 -24.62
N LYS A 110 7.49 -8.88 -25.56
CA LYS A 110 7.83 -8.83 -26.99
C LYS A 110 9.05 -7.95 -27.25
N GLY A 111 9.15 -6.79 -26.59
CA GLY A 111 10.30 -5.88 -26.70
C GLY A 111 11.60 -6.53 -26.20
N MET A 112 11.54 -7.29 -25.11
CA MET A 112 12.68 -8.07 -24.62
C MET A 112 13.13 -9.14 -25.64
N ALA A 113 12.18 -9.83 -26.29
CA ALA A 113 12.49 -10.85 -27.30
C ALA A 113 13.03 -10.27 -28.62
N LYS A 114 12.63 -9.05 -28.99
CA LYS A 114 13.04 -8.36 -30.23
C LYS A 114 14.31 -7.52 -30.09
N SER A 115 14.92 -7.49 -28.91
CA SER A 115 16.18 -6.78 -28.64
C SER A 115 17.32 -7.77 -28.45
N GLU A 116 18.53 -7.40 -28.89
CA GLU A 116 19.74 -8.17 -28.63
C GLU A 116 20.23 -7.94 -27.20
N PRO A 117 20.49 -8.97 -26.38
CA PRO A 117 21.04 -8.79 -25.04
C PRO A 117 22.42 -8.10 -25.08
N PRO A 118 22.70 -7.13 -24.20
CA PRO A 118 21.92 -6.74 -23.02
C PRO A 118 20.93 -5.56 -23.24
N ALA A 119 20.79 -5.07 -24.48
CA ALA A 119 19.86 -3.98 -24.81
C ALA A 119 18.38 -4.41 -24.61
N GLY A 120 17.43 -3.48 -24.68
CA GLY A 120 16.01 -3.78 -24.53
C GLY A 120 15.36 -3.09 -23.33
N PRO A 121 14.03 -3.23 -23.16
CA PRO A 121 13.26 -2.48 -22.19
C PRO A 121 13.32 -3.08 -20.78
N SER A 122 14.51 -3.43 -20.29
CA SER A 122 14.71 -4.22 -19.08
C SER A 122 14.09 -3.59 -17.83
N LEU A 123 14.33 -2.29 -17.57
CA LEU A 123 13.73 -1.60 -16.41
C LEU A 123 12.21 -1.49 -16.53
N SER A 124 11.68 -1.13 -17.70
CA SER A 124 10.24 -1.06 -17.95
C SER A 124 9.56 -2.42 -17.78
N ARG A 125 10.18 -3.50 -18.28
CA ARG A 125 9.72 -4.88 -18.08
C ARG A 125 9.72 -5.24 -16.61
N GLY A 126 10.80 -4.96 -15.87
CA GLY A 126 10.91 -5.22 -14.44
C GLY A 126 9.85 -4.48 -13.63
N ALA A 127 9.62 -3.20 -13.91
CA ALA A 127 8.63 -2.38 -13.24
C ALA A 127 7.19 -2.90 -13.46
N VAL A 128 6.85 -3.30 -14.70
CA VAL A 128 5.52 -3.88 -15.00
C VAL A 128 5.38 -5.29 -14.44
N ALA A 129 6.45 -6.10 -14.45
CA ALA A 129 6.44 -7.44 -13.85
C ALA A 129 6.14 -7.38 -12.35
N VAL A 130 6.80 -6.47 -11.62
CA VAL A 130 6.53 -6.22 -10.19
C VAL A 130 5.09 -5.74 -9.96
N LEU A 131 4.60 -4.82 -10.80
CA LEU A 131 3.22 -4.33 -10.75
C LEU A 131 2.20 -5.44 -10.98
N ALA A 132 2.54 -6.42 -11.82
CA ALA A 132 1.75 -7.61 -12.11
C ALA A 132 2.02 -8.78 -11.14
N HIS A 133 2.83 -8.59 -10.09
CA HIS A 133 3.20 -9.64 -9.12
C HIS A 133 3.98 -10.83 -9.71
N ARG A 134 4.64 -10.64 -10.85
CA ARG A 134 5.43 -11.63 -11.60
C ARG A 134 6.92 -11.50 -11.30
N LEU A 135 7.32 -12.00 -10.12
CA LEU A 135 8.63 -11.70 -9.54
C LEU A 135 9.81 -12.35 -10.29
N ASP A 136 9.62 -13.52 -10.89
CA ASP A 136 10.70 -14.21 -11.60
C ASP A 136 11.03 -13.51 -12.91
N GLU A 137 10.01 -13.02 -13.62
CA GLU A 137 10.17 -12.21 -14.82
C GLU A 137 10.79 -10.85 -14.51
N ALA A 138 10.50 -10.30 -13.32
CA ALA A 138 11.17 -9.08 -12.85
C ALA A 138 12.66 -9.31 -12.60
N ASP A 139 13.02 -10.43 -11.96
CA ASP A 139 14.41 -10.84 -11.75
C ASP A 139 15.16 -11.05 -13.07
N GLU A 140 14.54 -11.72 -14.04
CA GLU A 140 15.13 -11.92 -15.37
C GLU A 140 15.40 -10.59 -16.08
N ALA A 141 14.45 -9.66 -16.01
CA ALA A 141 14.61 -8.33 -16.58
C ALA A 141 15.75 -7.55 -15.90
N LEU A 142 15.86 -7.62 -14.57
CA LEU A 142 16.94 -6.98 -13.83
C LEU A 142 18.32 -7.61 -14.09
N LYS A 143 18.41 -8.93 -14.24
CA LYS A 143 19.67 -9.59 -14.65
C LYS A 143 20.15 -9.06 -16.00
N ARG A 144 19.23 -8.85 -16.95
CA ARG A 144 19.57 -8.25 -18.25
C ARG A 144 20.00 -6.79 -18.11
N PHE A 145 19.28 -6.00 -17.31
CA PHE A 145 19.66 -4.61 -17.00
C PHE A 145 21.08 -4.53 -16.40
N ASP A 146 21.37 -5.33 -15.39
CA ASP A 146 22.68 -5.37 -14.72
C ASP A 146 23.83 -5.84 -15.64
N SER A 147 23.50 -6.50 -16.77
CA SER A 147 24.49 -6.93 -17.77
C SER A 147 24.80 -5.89 -18.85
N GLN A 148 24.17 -4.72 -18.80
CA GLN A 148 24.43 -3.63 -19.74
C GLN A 148 25.84 -3.06 -19.55
N LYS A 149 26.50 -2.71 -20.66
CA LYS A 149 27.87 -2.19 -20.65
C LYS A 149 27.95 -0.69 -20.34
N GLY A 150 26.87 0.05 -20.59
CA GLY A 150 26.81 1.48 -20.32
C GLY A 150 26.55 1.73 -18.83
N GLU A 151 27.12 2.80 -18.28
CA GLU A 151 26.78 3.23 -16.93
C GLU A 151 25.33 3.76 -16.92
N PRO A 152 24.42 3.17 -16.12
CA PRO A 152 23.06 3.69 -15.99
C PRO A 152 23.07 5.07 -15.33
N THR A 153 22.12 5.92 -15.72
CA THR A 153 21.86 7.20 -15.04
C THR A 153 21.49 7.01 -13.56
N SER A 154 21.57 8.08 -12.74
CA SER A 154 21.17 7.99 -11.32
C SER A 154 19.73 7.51 -11.16
N ASP A 155 18.82 8.02 -11.99
CA ASP A 155 17.41 7.61 -12.05
C ASP A 155 17.27 6.12 -12.38
N GLU A 156 17.98 5.62 -13.40
CA GLU A 156 17.93 4.20 -13.78
C GLU A 156 18.54 3.29 -12.70
N GLN A 157 19.60 3.74 -12.02
CA GLN A 157 20.16 3.03 -10.87
C GLN A 157 19.15 2.96 -9.72
N ALA A 158 18.50 4.08 -9.41
CA ALA A 158 17.49 4.15 -8.36
C ALA A 158 16.30 3.24 -8.69
N ASP A 159 15.80 3.25 -9.93
CA ASP A 159 14.73 2.37 -10.39
C ASP A 159 15.14 0.89 -10.31
N GLY A 160 16.34 0.53 -10.78
CA GLY A 160 16.87 -0.83 -10.68
C GLY A 160 16.95 -1.33 -9.24
N TRP A 161 17.44 -0.50 -8.31
CA TRP A 161 17.47 -0.82 -6.88
C TRP A 161 16.08 -0.87 -6.25
N ALA A 162 15.17 0.02 -6.64
CA ALA A 162 13.79 0.03 -6.16
C ALA A 162 13.04 -1.25 -6.57
N ILE A 163 13.17 -1.69 -7.82
CA ILE A 163 12.57 -2.96 -8.30
C ILE A 163 13.16 -4.16 -7.54
N LYS A 164 14.48 -4.19 -7.29
CA LYS A 164 15.11 -5.23 -6.43
C LYS A 164 14.51 -5.24 -5.02
N GLY A 165 14.18 -4.07 -4.48
CA GLY A 165 13.49 -3.94 -3.20
C GLY A 165 12.05 -4.39 -3.22
N ASP A 166 11.31 -4.08 -4.29
CA ASP A 166 9.93 -4.54 -4.47
C ASP A 166 9.88 -6.08 -4.54
N ILE A 167 10.81 -6.71 -5.25
CA ILE A 167 10.95 -8.17 -5.32
C ILE A 167 11.26 -8.76 -3.95
N ALA A 168 12.26 -8.20 -3.25
CA ALA A 168 12.63 -8.66 -1.91
C ALA A 168 11.45 -8.54 -0.93
N PHE A 169 10.73 -7.42 -0.96
CA PHE A 169 9.56 -7.17 -0.14
C PHE A 169 8.47 -8.20 -0.39
N GLN A 170 8.11 -8.43 -1.66
CA GLN A 170 7.06 -9.40 -2.02
C GLN A 170 7.48 -10.86 -1.76
N ARG A 171 8.78 -11.17 -1.75
CA ARG A 171 9.32 -12.47 -1.31
C ARG A 171 9.44 -12.60 0.22
N GLY A 172 9.01 -11.60 1.00
CA GLY A 172 9.11 -11.63 2.46
C GLY A 172 10.51 -11.37 3.01
N ASP A 173 11.48 -10.97 2.19
CA ASP A 173 12.81 -10.55 2.65
C ASP A 173 12.81 -9.04 2.94
N MET A 174 12.17 -8.66 4.06
CA MET A 174 12.00 -7.26 4.46
C MET A 174 13.35 -6.58 4.76
N LYS A 175 14.34 -7.33 5.24
CA LYS A 175 15.70 -6.82 5.52
C LYS A 175 16.39 -6.44 4.22
N ARG A 176 16.36 -7.32 3.22
CA ARG A 176 16.92 -7.01 1.90
C ARG A 176 16.15 -5.88 1.22
N ALA A 177 14.82 -5.85 1.34
CA ALA A 177 14.00 -4.76 0.82
C ALA A 177 14.46 -3.40 1.37
N ARG A 178 14.67 -3.29 2.69
CA ARG A 178 15.19 -2.08 3.33
C ARG A 178 16.55 -1.67 2.75
N LEU A 179 17.47 -2.63 2.62
CA LEU A 179 18.80 -2.37 2.09
C LEU A 179 18.75 -1.86 0.65
N THR A 180 17.99 -2.51 -0.22
CA THR A 180 17.88 -2.13 -1.64
C THR A 180 17.16 -0.79 -1.82
N TYR A 181 16.15 -0.47 -1.00
CA TYR A 181 15.55 0.86 -1.06
C TYR A 181 16.50 1.95 -0.55
N ALA A 182 17.35 1.66 0.45
CA ALA A 182 18.39 2.60 0.86
C ALA A 182 19.40 2.84 -0.27
N ARG A 183 19.80 1.79 -1.02
CA ARG A 183 20.64 1.94 -2.22
C ARG A 183 19.94 2.73 -3.33
N ALA A 184 18.63 2.57 -3.49
CA ALA A 184 17.87 3.38 -4.43
C ALA A 184 17.87 4.87 -4.03
N GLU A 185 17.68 5.17 -2.74
CA GLU A 185 17.72 6.54 -2.19
C GLU A 185 19.12 7.17 -2.28
N GLU A 186 20.18 6.37 -2.08
CA GLU A 186 21.58 6.78 -2.30
C GLU A 186 21.87 7.13 -3.77
N ALA A 187 21.29 6.37 -4.71
CA ALA A 187 21.44 6.63 -6.14
C ALA A 187 20.67 7.88 -6.58
N GLU A 188 19.40 7.98 -6.19
CA GLU A 188 18.57 9.16 -6.41
C GLU A 188 17.46 9.24 -5.33
N SER A 189 17.44 10.33 -4.57
CA SER A 189 16.38 10.59 -3.61
C SER A 189 15.13 11.15 -4.31
N ASN A 190 14.16 10.28 -4.58
CA ASN A 190 12.91 10.66 -5.23
C ASN A 190 11.65 10.18 -4.48
N ALA A 191 10.50 10.71 -4.89
CA ALA A 191 9.22 10.42 -4.25
C ALA A 191 8.83 8.93 -4.34
N SER A 192 9.15 8.26 -5.46
CA SER A 192 8.81 6.86 -5.71
C SER A 192 9.51 5.93 -4.71
N VAL A 193 10.79 6.19 -4.42
CA VAL A 193 11.58 5.46 -3.41
C VAL A 193 11.07 5.75 -2.00
N ALA A 194 10.81 7.03 -1.68
CA ALA A 194 10.32 7.43 -0.37
C ALA A 194 8.97 6.79 -0.01
N LEU A 195 8.05 6.66 -0.96
CA LEU A 195 6.75 5.99 -0.75
C LEU A 195 6.91 4.47 -0.53
N ARG A 196 7.81 3.80 -1.26
CA ARG A 196 8.12 2.37 -1.03
C ARG A 196 8.71 2.12 0.35
N GLN A 197 9.67 2.95 0.75
CA GLN A 197 10.23 2.88 2.09
C GLN A 197 9.16 3.18 3.14
N SER A 198 8.27 4.16 2.92
CA SER A 198 7.17 4.41 3.84
C SER A 198 6.30 3.16 4.06
N MET A 199 5.91 2.50 2.97
CA MET A 199 5.12 1.26 3.05
C MET A 199 5.88 0.18 3.82
N LEU A 200 7.16 -0.04 3.51
CA LEU A 200 7.99 -1.01 4.22
C LEU A 200 8.04 -0.72 5.73
N GLU A 201 8.29 0.53 6.12
CA GLU A 201 8.43 0.91 7.53
C GLU A 201 7.11 0.81 8.29
N LEU A 202 5.98 1.12 7.64
CA LEU A 202 4.66 0.86 8.23
C LEU A 202 4.46 -0.63 8.53
N ARG A 203 4.84 -1.52 7.59
CA ARG A 203 4.76 -2.98 7.77
C ARG A 203 5.82 -3.53 8.72
N TYR A 204 6.85 -2.75 9.04
CA TYR A 204 7.86 -3.06 10.06
C TYR A 204 7.44 -2.55 11.45
N GLY A 205 6.27 -1.90 11.58
CA GLY A 205 5.79 -1.29 12.82
C GLY A 205 6.42 0.07 13.15
N ASP A 206 7.13 0.72 12.23
CA ASP A 206 7.65 2.10 12.38
C ASP A 206 6.78 3.10 11.62
N ALA A 207 5.54 3.26 12.11
CA ALA A 207 4.58 4.20 11.53
C ALA A 207 5.07 5.65 11.56
N LEU A 208 5.96 5.99 12.50
CA LEU A 208 6.52 7.34 12.62
C LEU A 208 7.48 7.63 11.45
N LEU A 209 8.40 6.71 11.14
CA LEU A 209 9.26 6.83 9.97
C LEU A 209 8.44 6.78 8.68
N ALA A 210 7.44 5.89 8.60
CA ALA A 210 6.52 5.84 7.47
C ALA A 210 5.87 7.19 7.21
N ARG A 211 5.34 7.83 8.26
CA ARG A 211 4.75 9.18 8.21
C ARG A 211 5.74 10.24 7.72
N ARG A 212 6.95 10.27 8.30
CA ARG A 212 7.98 11.26 7.92
C ARG A 212 8.32 11.18 6.42
N ARG A 213 8.43 9.97 5.88
CA ARG A 213 8.74 9.77 4.46
C ARG A 213 7.63 10.28 3.55
N VAL A 214 6.36 10.01 3.86
CA VAL A 214 5.23 10.55 3.07
C VAL A 214 5.13 12.07 3.20
N ASN A 215 5.38 12.63 4.39
CA ASN A 215 5.39 14.07 4.59
C ASN A 215 6.48 14.77 3.75
N ALA A 216 7.64 14.14 3.54
CA ALA A 216 8.67 14.64 2.64
C ALA A 216 8.17 14.68 1.18
N VAL A 217 7.45 13.64 0.75
CA VAL A 217 6.82 13.58 -0.58
C VAL A 217 5.77 14.69 -0.76
N LEU A 218 4.91 14.93 0.24
CA LEU A 218 3.90 16.00 0.17
C LEU A 218 4.52 17.40 0.02
N ARG A 219 5.70 17.62 0.61
CA ARG A 219 6.48 18.86 0.50
C ARG A 219 7.27 19.00 -0.79
N ALA A 220 7.51 17.92 -1.53
CA ALA A 220 8.30 17.98 -2.75
C ALA A 220 7.67 18.95 -3.78
N GLU A 221 8.50 19.81 -4.38
CA GLU A 221 8.02 20.89 -5.25
C GLU A 221 7.57 20.39 -6.63
N LYS A 222 8.22 19.35 -7.15
CA LYS A 222 8.07 18.88 -8.54
C LYS A 222 7.15 17.66 -8.68
N LEU A 223 6.01 17.67 -7.98
CA LEU A 223 5.02 16.58 -8.06
C LEU A 223 3.64 17.06 -8.54
N THR A 224 2.99 16.22 -9.33
CA THR A 224 1.65 16.47 -9.87
C THR A 224 0.57 16.43 -8.78
N ARG A 225 -0.63 16.93 -9.09
CA ARG A 225 -1.79 16.81 -8.18
C ARG A 225 -2.09 15.36 -7.82
N SER A 226 -2.14 14.49 -8.82
CA SER A 226 -2.41 13.05 -8.63
C SER A 226 -1.36 12.39 -7.74
N ALA A 227 -0.06 12.68 -7.93
CA ALA A 227 0.99 12.11 -7.09
C ALA A 227 0.88 12.56 -5.63
N LYS A 228 0.57 13.84 -5.38
CA LYS A 228 0.37 14.35 -4.02
C LYS A 228 -0.93 13.85 -3.38
N ALA A 229 -1.99 13.68 -4.15
CA ALA A 229 -3.23 13.07 -3.66
C ALA A 229 -3.00 11.59 -3.28
N GLN A 230 -2.22 10.84 -4.05
CA GLN A 230 -1.82 9.47 -3.69
C GLN A 230 -0.97 9.43 -2.41
N ALA A 231 -0.01 10.35 -2.26
CA ALA A 231 0.75 10.48 -1.02
C ALA A 231 -0.18 10.84 0.18
N ALA A 232 -1.20 11.67 -0.02
CA ALA A 232 -2.19 11.95 1.01
C ALA A 232 -3.03 10.71 1.39
N LEU A 233 -3.42 9.86 0.43
CA LEU A 233 -4.07 8.58 0.76
C LEU A 233 -3.13 7.62 1.52
N MET A 234 -1.83 7.64 1.24
CA MET A 234 -0.85 6.93 2.07
C MET A 234 -0.77 7.51 3.49
N ARG A 235 -0.87 8.84 3.66
CA ARG A 235 -1.01 9.44 5.01
C ARG A 235 -2.28 8.97 5.71
N ALA A 236 -3.41 8.91 5.01
CA ALA A 236 -4.65 8.40 5.54
C ALA A 236 -4.52 6.93 5.97
N THR A 237 -3.87 6.11 5.14
CA THR A 237 -3.60 4.69 5.43
C THR A 237 -2.76 4.51 6.70
N ILE A 238 -1.67 5.27 6.83
CA ILE A 238 -0.86 5.25 8.07
C ILE A 238 -1.73 5.62 9.28
N ALA A 239 -2.55 6.68 9.16
CA ALA A 239 -3.41 7.14 10.25
C ALA A 239 -4.53 6.15 10.61
N TYR A 240 -5.07 5.41 9.65
CA TYR A 240 -5.98 4.30 9.94
C TYR A 240 -5.26 3.17 10.69
N GLY A 241 -4.07 2.79 10.21
CA GLY A 241 -3.22 1.77 10.80
C GLY A 241 -2.69 2.11 12.20
N THR A 242 -2.69 3.38 12.61
CA THR A 242 -2.26 3.83 13.96
C THR A 242 -3.41 4.31 14.85
N GLY A 243 -4.66 4.19 14.41
CA GLY A 243 -5.84 4.62 15.20
C GLY A 243 -6.10 6.13 15.20
N GLU A 244 -5.33 6.92 14.45
CA GLU A 244 -5.47 8.37 14.25
C GLU A 244 -6.61 8.72 13.27
N TRP A 245 -7.80 8.15 13.45
CA TRP A 245 -8.87 8.18 12.45
C TRP A 245 -9.38 9.58 12.06
N ASN A 246 -9.30 10.58 12.94
CA ASN A 246 -9.63 11.96 12.57
C ASN A 246 -8.65 12.50 11.53
N MET A 247 -7.35 12.27 11.76
CA MET A 247 -6.28 12.63 10.83
C MET A 247 -6.42 11.85 9.52
N ALA A 248 -6.82 10.58 9.58
CA ALA A 248 -7.09 9.78 8.38
C ALA A 248 -8.18 10.42 7.51
N GLY A 249 -9.29 10.85 8.13
CA GLY A 249 -10.37 11.56 7.45
C GLY A 249 -9.96 12.90 6.86
N GLU A 250 -9.11 13.67 7.55
CA GLU A 250 -8.55 14.93 7.02
C GLU A 250 -7.74 14.69 5.74
N TRP A 251 -6.84 13.70 5.75
CA TRP A 251 -6.03 13.37 4.57
C TRP A 251 -6.85 12.77 3.43
N ALA A 252 -7.87 11.96 3.72
CA ALA A 252 -8.79 11.44 2.72
C ALA A 252 -9.57 12.56 2.01
N ARG A 253 -10.16 13.49 2.78
CA ARG A 253 -10.88 14.66 2.23
C ARG A 253 -9.94 15.60 1.49
N PHE A 254 -8.71 15.78 1.97
CA PHE A 254 -7.70 16.53 1.24
C PHE A 254 -7.39 15.89 -0.11
N ALA A 255 -7.15 14.57 -0.17
CA ALA A 255 -6.85 13.88 -1.41
C ALA A 255 -7.96 14.04 -2.45
N ASP A 256 -9.22 13.85 -2.04
CA ASP A 256 -10.40 14.02 -2.91
C ASP A 256 -10.56 15.47 -3.38
N GLY A 257 -10.44 16.45 -2.47
CA GLY A 257 -10.54 17.86 -2.83
C GLY A 257 -9.37 18.37 -3.70
N PHE A 258 -8.16 17.80 -3.52
CA PHE A 258 -6.96 18.23 -4.22
C PHE A 258 -6.84 17.66 -5.63
N PHE A 259 -7.35 16.44 -5.85
CA PHE A 259 -7.44 15.78 -7.14
C PHE A 259 -8.85 15.17 -7.36
N PRO A 260 -9.83 16.00 -7.72
CA PRO A 260 -11.23 15.60 -7.77
C PRO A 260 -11.56 14.50 -8.78
N GLY A 261 -12.59 13.72 -8.46
CA GLY A 261 -13.15 12.69 -9.33
C GLY A 261 -12.38 11.37 -9.33
N ASN A 262 -11.34 11.24 -8.50
CA ASN A 262 -10.64 9.98 -8.31
C ASN A 262 -11.51 9.00 -7.50
N PRO A 263 -11.94 7.85 -8.05
CA PRO A 263 -12.87 6.95 -7.37
C PRO A 263 -12.34 6.43 -6.03
N LEU A 264 -11.03 6.18 -5.91
CA LEU A 264 -10.42 5.69 -4.69
C LEU A 264 -10.43 6.76 -3.59
N ALA A 265 -10.04 8.00 -3.89
CA ALA A 265 -10.10 9.08 -2.91
C ALA A 265 -11.53 9.34 -2.42
N MET A 266 -12.50 9.33 -3.33
CA MET A 266 -13.92 9.41 -2.98
C MET A 266 -14.38 8.22 -2.11
N ALA A 267 -13.84 7.01 -2.33
CA ALA A 267 -14.15 5.82 -1.54
C ALA A 267 -13.55 5.90 -0.12
N TYR A 268 -12.35 6.44 0.04
CA TYR A 268 -11.78 6.75 1.36
C TYR A 268 -12.66 7.75 2.14
N VAL A 269 -13.23 8.76 1.47
CA VAL A 269 -14.17 9.70 2.10
C VAL A 269 -15.48 9.00 2.49
N ALA A 270 -16.00 8.08 1.67
CA ALA A 270 -17.19 7.29 2.00
C ALA A 270 -16.94 6.38 3.21
N GLN A 271 -15.80 5.69 3.26
CA GLN A 271 -15.35 4.94 4.44
C GLN A 271 -15.30 5.81 5.69
N GLN A 272 -14.69 7.00 5.57
CA GLN A 272 -14.59 7.92 6.70
C GLN A 272 -15.97 8.33 7.23
N LYS A 273 -16.97 8.54 6.36
CA LYS A 273 -18.35 8.81 6.79
C LYS A 273 -18.91 7.67 7.64
N ALA A 274 -18.67 6.42 7.26
CA ALA A 274 -19.13 5.27 8.03
C ALA A 274 -18.46 5.21 9.41
N LEU A 275 -17.15 5.50 9.50
CA LEU A 275 -16.43 5.62 10.77
C LEU A 275 -16.95 6.76 11.66
N GLU A 276 -17.36 7.87 11.05
CA GLU A 276 -17.95 9.02 11.74
C GLU A 276 -19.43 8.80 12.10
N GLY A 277 -20.01 7.63 11.78
CA GLY A 277 -21.39 7.25 12.09
C GLY A 277 -22.42 7.57 11.00
N ASP A 278 -22.05 8.29 9.93
CA ASP A 278 -22.89 8.55 8.75
C ASP A 278 -22.83 7.36 7.77
N VAL A 279 -23.24 6.17 8.24
CA VAL A 279 -23.21 4.95 7.41
C VAL A 279 -24.16 5.04 6.22
N ALA A 280 -25.31 5.70 6.38
CA ALA A 280 -26.24 5.93 5.29
C ALA A 280 -25.64 6.84 4.21
N GLY A 281 -24.91 7.88 4.59
CA GLY A 281 -24.17 8.74 3.67
C GLY A 281 -23.01 8.02 2.99
N ALA A 282 -22.30 7.15 3.71
CA ALA A 282 -21.26 6.29 3.13
C ALA A 282 -21.82 5.40 2.00
N VAL A 283 -22.94 4.70 2.25
CA VAL A 283 -23.61 3.86 1.24
C VAL A 283 -24.00 4.66 0.01
N ARG A 284 -24.69 5.81 0.19
CA ARG A 284 -25.07 6.67 -0.95
C ARG A 284 -23.87 7.14 -1.76
N GLN A 285 -22.76 7.44 -1.09
CA GLN A 285 -21.53 7.88 -1.75
C GLN A 285 -20.88 6.75 -2.53
N TYR A 286 -20.79 5.55 -1.94
CA TYR A 286 -20.31 4.37 -2.66
C TYR A 286 -21.15 4.05 -3.89
N GLU A 287 -22.49 4.06 -3.78
CA GLU A 287 -23.41 3.84 -4.89
C GLU A 287 -23.19 4.87 -6.02
N ALA A 288 -23.02 6.14 -5.67
CA ALA A 288 -22.73 7.20 -6.63
C ALA A 288 -21.38 7.03 -7.35
N ILE A 289 -20.37 6.49 -6.66
CA ILE A 289 -19.07 6.18 -7.27
C ILE A 289 -19.22 5.01 -8.26
N VAL A 290 -19.76 3.88 -7.81
CA VAL A 290 -19.83 2.66 -8.65
C VAL A 290 -20.77 2.80 -9.85
N ALA A 291 -21.74 3.72 -9.79
CA ALA A 291 -22.58 4.07 -10.92
C ALA A 291 -21.78 4.73 -12.08
N LYS A 292 -20.65 5.38 -11.79
CA LYS A 292 -19.80 6.05 -12.79
C LYS A 292 -18.52 5.27 -13.09
N ALA A 293 -17.96 4.62 -12.07
CA ALA A 293 -16.72 3.86 -12.13
C ALA A 293 -16.94 2.50 -11.44
N PRO A 294 -17.35 1.45 -12.17
CA PRO A 294 -17.71 0.16 -11.59
C PRO A 294 -16.47 -0.66 -11.17
N LEU A 295 -15.70 -0.13 -10.22
CA LEU A 295 -14.52 -0.78 -9.67
C LEU A 295 -14.93 -1.80 -8.60
N PRO A 296 -14.54 -3.08 -8.72
CA PRO A 296 -14.99 -4.14 -7.81
C PRO A 296 -14.50 -3.95 -6.37
N GLU A 297 -13.35 -3.31 -6.14
CA GLU A 297 -12.86 -2.96 -4.81
C GLU A 297 -13.85 -2.06 -4.05
N ILE A 298 -14.50 -1.13 -4.75
CA ILE A 298 -15.48 -0.20 -4.18
C ILE A 298 -16.84 -0.89 -4.04
N MET A 299 -17.18 -1.81 -4.95
CA MET A 299 -18.35 -2.66 -4.79
C MET A 299 -18.22 -3.58 -3.59
N ASP A 300 -17.03 -4.11 -3.29
CA ASP A 300 -16.77 -4.91 -2.10
C ASP A 300 -16.90 -4.07 -0.83
N ALA A 301 -16.32 -2.86 -0.79
CA ALA A 301 -16.50 -1.94 0.33
C ALA A 301 -17.98 -1.62 0.60
N LEU A 302 -18.76 -1.38 -0.47
CA LEU A 302 -20.20 -1.18 -0.41
C LEU A 302 -20.92 -2.42 0.11
N ALA A 303 -20.65 -3.59 -0.48
CA ALA A 303 -21.26 -4.86 -0.08
C ALA A 303 -20.97 -5.20 1.38
N PHE A 304 -19.75 -4.95 1.84
CA PHE A 304 -19.34 -5.18 3.23
C PHE A 304 -20.03 -4.20 4.18
N THR A 305 -20.08 -2.91 3.83
CA THR A 305 -20.80 -1.89 4.60
C THR A 305 -22.29 -2.25 4.74
N LEU A 306 -22.93 -2.70 3.66
CA LEU A 306 -24.33 -3.16 3.67
C LEU A 306 -24.51 -4.39 4.58
N ARG A 307 -23.56 -5.32 4.57
CA ARG A 307 -23.57 -6.51 5.44
C ARG A 307 -23.56 -6.14 6.91
N LEU A 308 -22.70 -5.20 7.30
CA LEU A 308 -22.60 -4.69 8.67
C LEU A 308 -23.89 -4.02 9.15
N GLN A 309 -24.70 -3.48 8.22
CA GLN A 309 -26.01 -2.88 8.48
C GLN A 309 -27.17 -3.90 8.48
N GLY A 310 -26.89 -5.21 8.35
CA GLY A 310 -27.92 -6.25 8.25
C GLY A 310 -28.64 -6.31 6.90
N ARG A 311 -28.19 -5.53 5.90
CA ARG A 311 -28.78 -5.47 4.54
C ARG A 311 -28.23 -6.59 3.65
N GLY A 312 -28.40 -7.83 4.08
CA GLY A 312 -27.74 -9.01 3.50
C GLY A 312 -28.10 -9.28 2.03
N ALA A 313 -29.33 -9.03 1.59
CA ALA A 313 -29.73 -9.23 0.20
C ALA A 313 -29.01 -8.25 -0.76
N GLU A 314 -28.94 -6.98 -0.38
CA GLU A 314 -28.25 -5.95 -1.16
C GLU A 314 -26.74 -6.15 -1.15
N SER A 315 -26.18 -6.54 0.01
CA SER A 315 -24.78 -6.95 0.13
C SER A 315 -24.43 -8.06 -0.87
N ARG A 316 -25.23 -9.13 -0.95
CA ARG A 316 -25.01 -10.23 -1.91
C ARG A 316 -25.08 -9.76 -3.35
N ALA A 317 -26.07 -8.93 -3.70
CA ALA A 317 -26.19 -8.42 -5.07
C ALA A 317 -24.98 -7.59 -5.53
N TRP A 318 -24.37 -6.81 -4.63
CA TRP A 318 -23.14 -6.07 -4.93
C TRP A 318 -21.91 -6.98 -4.94
N ALA A 319 -21.81 -7.92 -3.99
CA ALA A 319 -20.72 -8.90 -3.96
C ALA A 319 -20.70 -9.76 -5.23
N GLU A 320 -21.84 -10.22 -5.73
CA GLU A 320 -21.91 -11.00 -6.98
C GLU A 320 -21.39 -10.20 -8.19
N LYS A 321 -21.71 -8.90 -8.27
CA LYS A 321 -21.18 -8.02 -9.33
C LYS A 321 -19.66 -7.85 -9.21
N ALA A 322 -19.16 -7.61 -8.00
CA ALA A 322 -17.73 -7.48 -7.74
C ALA A 322 -16.99 -8.78 -8.08
N GLY A 323 -17.50 -9.93 -7.62
CA GLY A 323 -16.94 -11.25 -7.88
C GLY A 323 -16.87 -11.59 -9.37
N ALA A 324 -17.88 -11.21 -10.17
CA ALA A 324 -17.83 -11.39 -11.62
C ALA A 324 -16.69 -10.59 -12.28
N LEU A 325 -16.47 -9.35 -11.84
CA LEU A 325 -15.37 -8.51 -12.32
C LEU A 325 -14.01 -9.07 -11.87
N TRP A 326 -13.91 -9.52 -10.61
CA TRP A 326 -12.71 -10.17 -10.08
C TRP A 326 -12.36 -11.45 -10.84
N ALA A 327 -13.34 -12.31 -11.12
CA ALA A 327 -13.14 -13.50 -11.93
C ALA A 327 -12.67 -13.16 -13.36
N GLY A 328 -13.13 -12.04 -13.93
CA GLY A 328 -12.62 -11.52 -15.19
C GLY A 328 -11.15 -11.11 -15.11
N ARG A 329 -10.80 -10.30 -14.11
CA ARG A 329 -9.43 -9.83 -13.86
C ARG A 329 -8.46 -10.96 -13.58
N TYR A 330 -8.89 -11.96 -12.80
CA TYR A 330 -8.09 -13.15 -12.49
C TYR A 330 -7.81 -14.02 -13.71
N ARG A 331 -8.75 -14.12 -14.67
CA ARG A 331 -8.50 -14.81 -15.94
C ARG A 331 -7.47 -14.08 -16.82
N LEU A 332 -7.39 -12.76 -16.74
CA LEU A 332 -6.45 -11.95 -17.52
C LEU A 332 -5.06 -11.93 -16.90
N MET A 333 -4.99 -11.66 -15.59
CA MET A 333 -3.74 -11.52 -14.83
C MET A 333 -3.90 -12.18 -13.46
N PRO A 334 -3.72 -13.51 -13.36
CA PRO A 334 -3.94 -14.26 -12.12
C PRO A 334 -3.15 -13.73 -10.93
N GLU A 335 -1.84 -13.48 -11.12
CA GLU A 335 -0.92 -13.03 -10.07
C GLU A 335 -1.29 -11.63 -9.56
N ALA A 336 -1.68 -10.73 -10.48
CA ALA A 336 -2.08 -9.37 -10.15
C ALA A 336 -3.42 -9.30 -9.38
N ALA A 337 -4.37 -10.18 -9.73
CA ALA A 337 -5.71 -10.18 -9.15
C ALA A 337 -5.85 -11.09 -7.91
N ALA A 338 -4.90 -12.01 -7.66
CA ALA A 338 -5.04 -13.07 -6.68
C ALA A 338 -5.44 -12.58 -5.28
N ALA A 339 -4.71 -11.61 -4.73
CA ALA A 339 -4.98 -11.08 -3.38
C ALA A 339 -6.39 -10.48 -3.27
N HIS A 340 -6.85 -9.76 -4.28
CA HIS A 340 -8.18 -9.16 -4.31
C HIS A 340 -9.29 -10.21 -4.41
N VAL A 341 -9.11 -11.26 -5.23
CA VAL A 341 -10.05 -12.39 -5.29
C VAL A 341 -10.14 -13.09 -3.93
N VAL A 342 -9.00 -13.32 -3.30
CA VAL A 342 -8.93 -13.96 -1.98
C VAL A 342 -9.66 -13.10 -0.93
N GLU A 343 -9.36 -11.80 -0.88
CA GLU A 343 -10.03 -10.87 0.03
C GLU A 343 -11.56 -10.83 -0.18
N HIS A 344 -12.00 -10.75 -1.45
CA HIS A 344 -13.41 -10.81 -1.82
C HIS A 344 -14.09 -12.08 -1.29
N GLU A 345 -13.54 -13.26 -1.60
CA GLU A 345 -14.13 -14.54 -1.20
C GLU A 345 -14.12 -14.73 0.32
N LEU A 346 -13.09 -14.26 1.04
CA LEU A 346 -13.03 -14.35 2.50
C LEU A 346 -14.00 -13.40 3.20
N ALA A 347 -14.24 -12.20 2.65
CA ALA A 347 -15.08 -11.20 3.27
C ALA A 347 -16.56 -11.32 2.87
N LEU A 348 -16.81 -11.70 1.61
CA LEU A 348 -18.11 -11.57 0.96
C LEU A 348 -18.63 -12.86 0.32
N GLY A 349 -17.73 -13.79 -0.02
CA GLY A 349 -18.04 -15.02 -0.76
C GLY A 349 -17.82 -16.30 0.05
N ASP A 350 -17.12 -17.25 -0.57
CA ASP A 350 -16.87 -18.60 -0.04
C ASP A 350 -15.36 -18.80 0.27
N PRO A 351 -14.97 -18.90 1.55
CA PRO A 351 -13.59 -19.15 1.95
C PRO A 351 -12.95 -20.40 1.32
N ALA A 352 -13.74 -21.42 0.94
CA ALA A 352 -13.23 -22.61 0.28
C ALA A 352 -12.69 -22.31 -1.13
N LYS A 353 -13.26 -21.32 -1.83
CA LYS A 353 -12.75 -20.82 -3.12
C LYS A 353 -11.48 -19.99 -2.95
N ALA A 354 -11.37 -19.27 -1.84
CA ALA A 354 -10.21 -18.44 -1.54
C ALA A 354 -8.95 -19.28 -1.26
N LEU A 355 -9.08 -20.40 -0.52
CA LEU A 355 -7.95 -21.20 -0.04
C LEU A 355 -6.94 -21.62 -1.13
N PRO A 356 -7.33 -22.23 -2.26
CA PRO A 356 -6.35 -22.62 -3.29
C PRO A 356 -5.64 -21.41 -3.91
N ILE A 357 -6.33 -20.29 -4.10
CA ILE A 357 -5.75 -19.06 -4.66
C ILE A 357 -4.77 -18.44 -3.65
N ALA A 358 -5.14 -18.36 -2.38
CA ALA A 358 -4.30 -17.86 -1.30
C ALA A 358 -3.02 -18.71 -1.13
N LYS A 359 -3.12 -20.05 -1.28
CA LYS A 359 -1.96 -20.95 -1.26
C LYS A 359 -1.02 -20.72 -2.43
N ALA A 360 -1.55 -20.46 -3.62
CA ALA A 360 -0.74 -20.15 -4.80
C ALA A 360 -0.04 -18.79 -4.63
N ASP A 361 -0.79 -17.79 -4.15
CA ASP A 361 -0.30 -16.44 -3.95
C ASP A 361 0.80 -16.37 -2.89
N ALA A 362 0.58 -16.96 -1.72
CA ALA A 362 1.58 -17.02 -0.65
C ALA A 362 2.82 -17.84 -1.01
N ARG A 363 2.77 -18.69 -2.05
CA ARG A 363 3.93 -19.39 -2.60
C ARG A 363 4.73 -18.47 -3.52
N ALA A 364 4.05 -17.72 -4.38
CA ALA A 364 4.67 -16.79 -5.31
C ALA A 364 5.25 -15.55 -4.59
N ARG A 365 4.55 -15.07 -3.57
CA ARG A 365 4.85 -13.83 -2.86
C ARG A 365 4.76 -14.00 -1.33
N PRO A 366 5.63 -14.77 -0.66
CA PRO A 366 5.54 -15.11 0.77
C PRO A 366 5.82 -13.95 1.75
N HIS A 367 5.27 -12.76 1.49
CA HIS A 367 5.27 -11.60 2.39
C HIS A 367 4.03 -11.58 3.28
N GLY A 368 4.06 -10.76 4.34
CA GLY A 368 3.07 -10.79 5.41
C GLY A 368 1.61 -10.71 4.95
N ALA A 369 1.24 -9.79 4.05
CA ALA A 369 -0.15 -9.67 3.61
C ALA A 369 -0.70 -10.95 2.93
N SER A 370 0.07 -11.58 2.04
CA SER A 370 -0.33 -12.86 1.41
C SER A 370 -0.46 -14.00 2.43
N LEU A 371 0.40 -14.00 3.45
CA LEU A 371 0.42 -15.02 4.49
C LEU A 371 -0.75 -14.84 5.44
N ILE A 372 -1.11 -13.60 5.78
CA ILE A 372 -2.30 -13.27 6.57
C ILE A 372 -3.58 -13.72 5.83
N LEU A 373 -3.68 -13.44 4.52
CA LEU A 373 -4.80 -13.89 3.71
C LEU A 373 -4.87 -15.43 3.63
N LEU A 374 -3.75 -16.12 3.46
CA LEU A 374 -3.69 -17.59 3.52
C LEU A 374 -4.13 -18.12 4.89
N ALA A 375 -3.61 -17.56 5.98
CA ALA A 375 -3.98 -17.98 7.32
C ALA A 375 -5.47 -17.79 7.60
N ARG A 376 -6.05 -16.66 7.16
CA ARG A 376 -7.49 -16.41 7.25
C ARG A 376 -8.30 -17.44 6.44
N ALA A 377 -7.85 -17.79 5.24
CA ALA A 377 -8.48 -18.85 4.45
C ALA A 377 -8.38 -20.23 5.13
N GLN A 378 -7.24 -20.56 5.74
CA GLN A 378 -7.06 -21.79 6.51
C GLN A 378 -7.98 -21.84 7.73
N LEU A 379 -8.03 -20.75 8.52
CA LEU A 379 -8.88 -20.66 9.70
C LEU A 379 -10.36 -20.84 9.33
N LEU A 380 -10.85 -20.11 8.32
CA LEU A 380 -12.24 -20.18 7.88
C LEU A 380 -12.62 -21.50 7.19
N THR A 381 -11.64 -22.33 6.84
CA THR A 381 -11.84 -23.69 6.30
C THR A 381 -11.51 -24.79 7.33
N GLY A 382 -11.28 -24.43 8.60
CA GLY A 382 -11.13 -25.35 9.72
C GLY A 382 -9.68 -25.78 10.03
N ASP A 383 -8.68 -25.23 9.35
CA ASP A 383 -7.26 -25.50 9.57
C ASP A 383 -6.61 -24.44 10.48
N ALA A 384 -7.06 -24.34 11.73
CA ALA A 384 -6.53 -23.37 12.69
C ALA A 384 -5.03 -23.58 12.99
N ARG A 385 -4.56 -24.83 13.04
CA ARG A 385 -3.12 -25.13 13.27
C ARG A 385 -2.26 -24.70 12.09
N GLY A 386 -2.70 -24.96 10.86
CA GLY A 386 -2.00 -24.48 9.67
C GLY A 386 -2.03 -22.96 9.56
N ALA A 387 -3.13 -22.32 9.97
CA ALA A 387 -3.21 -20.87 10.06
C ALA A 387 -2.16 -20.29 11.01
N LEU A 388 -2.00 -20.87 12.21
CA LEU A 388 -0.99 -20.42 13.18
C LEU A 388 0.42 -20.50 12.60
N ALA A 389 0.78 -21.66 12.03
CA ALA A 389 2.08 -21.85 11.40
C ALA A 389 2.34 -20.86 10.24
N THR A 390 1.29 -20.47 9.50
CA THR A 390 1.38 -19.45 8.45
C THR A 390 1.60 -18.05 9.02
N LEU A 391 0.90 -17.66 10.09
CA LEU A 391 1.07 -16.35 10.73
C LEU A 391 2.44 -16.21 11.40
N GLU A 392 2.94 -17.26 12.06
CA GLU A 392 4.31 -17.27 12.59
C GLU A 392 5.36 -17.05 11.50
N ARG A 393 5.13 -17.55 10.28
CA ARG A 393 6.01 -17.28 9.14
C ARG A 393 5.97 -15.81 8.74
N ALA A 394 4.79 -15.18 8.76
CA ALA A 394 4.64 -13.75 8.47
C ALA A 394 5.37 -12.91 9.53
N GLU A 395 5.20 -13.22 10.80
CA GLU A 395 5.90 -12.54 11.89
C GLU A 395 7.43 -12.69 11.76
N LYS A 396 7.92 -13.90 11.43
CA LYS A 396 9.36 -14.18 11.22
C LYS A 396 9.99 -13.36 10.08
N THR A 397 9.21 -12.82 9.12
CA THR A 397 9.76 -11.90 8.12
C THR A 397 10.09 -10.51 8.69
N GLY A 398 9.63 -10.23 9.93
CA GLY A 398 9.64 -8.92 10.54
C GLY A 398 8.37 -8.11 10.26
N TRP A 399 7.31 -8.76 9.74
CA TRP A 399 6.03 -8.09 9.51
C TRP A 399 5.36 -7.83 10.86
N ARG A 400 5.01 -6.57 11.12
CA ARG A 400 4.47 -6.13 12.40
C ARG A 400 3.35 -5.13 12.16
N THR A 401 2.12 -5.63 12.14
CA THR A 401 0.91 -4.82 11.96
C THR A 401 -0.19 -5.26 12.91
N ALA A 402 -1.13 -4.36 13.23
CA ALA A 402 -2.27 -4.71 14.07
C ALA A 402 -3.10 -5.85 13.45
N GLY A 403 -3.26 -5.86 12.12
CA GLY A 403 -3.95 -6.94 11.40
C GLY A 403 -3.28 -8.31 11.55
N LEU A 404 -1.95 -8.39 11.59
CA LEU A 404 -1.24 -9.65 11.87
C LEU A 404 -1.59 -10.19 13.26
N TYR A 405 -1.50 -9.33 14.27
CA TYR A 405 -1.71 -9.74 15.66
C TYR A 405 -3.18 -10.03 15.97
N LEU A 406 -4.13 -9.33 15.35
CA LEU A 406 -5.55 -9.71 15.40
C LEU A 406 -5.79 -11.08 14.77
N ALA A 407 -5.13 -11.38 13.63
CA ALA A 407 -5.24 -12.72 13.03
C ALA A 407 -4.63 -13.80 13.93
N LEU A 408 -3.52 -13.51 14.63
CA LEU A 408 -2.96 -14.42 15.64
C LEU A 408 -3.95 -14.65 16.79
N ALA A 409 -4.55 -13.59 17.32
CA ALA A 409 -5.56 -13.67 18.37
C ALA A 409 -6.78 -14.53 17.96
N ASP A 410 -7.28 -14.36 16.74
CA ASP A 410 -8.38 -15.15 16.20
C ASP A 410 -8.01 -16.64 16.09
N VAL A 411 -6.79 -16.94 15.65
CA VAL A 411 -6.30 -18.32 15.53
C VAL A 411 -6.07 -18.96 16.90
N HIS A 412 -5.44 -18.26 17.85
CA HIS A 412 -5.25 -18.76 19.22
C HIS A 412 -6.60 -19.00 19.92
N THR A 413 -7.57 -18.10 19.73
CA THR A 413 -8.95 -18.29 20.22
C THR A 413 -9.56 -19.57 19.64
N ALA A 414 -9.43 -19.82 18.34
CA ALA A 414 -9.94 -21.03 17.70
C ALA A 414 -9.24 -22.33 18.16
N LEU A 415 -8.01 -22.23 18.66
CA LEU A 415 -7.24 -23.34 19.23
C LEU A 415 -7.51 -23.54 20.73
N GLY A 416 -8.24 -22.63 21.39
CA GLY A 416 -8.51 -22.66 22.82
C GLY A 416 -7.35 -22.13 23.70
N ASP A 417 -6.38 -21.46 23.09
CA ASP A 417 -5.23 -20.87 23.78
C ASP A 417 -5.53 -19.41 24.13
N THR A 418 -6.26 -19.21 25.24
CA THR A 418 -6.80 -17.89 25.61
C THR A 418 -5.73 -16.89 25.99
N ASP A 419 -4.66 -17.34 26.66
CA ASP A 419 -3.60 -16.45 27.14
C ASP A 419 -2.83 -15.86 25.94
N ALA A 420 -2.42 -16.71 25.00
CA ALA A 420 -1.77 -16.25 23.77
C ALA A 420 -2.69 -15.38 22.90
N ALA A 421 -4.02 -15.62 22.94
CA ALA A 421 -4.97 -14.77 22.25
C ALA A 421 -5.07 -13.37 22.86
N GLU A 422 -5.00 -13.22 24.19
CA GLU A 422 -4.98 -11.92 24.85
C GLU A 422 -3.65 -11.19 24.61
N ASP A 423 -2.51 -11.89 24.70
CA ASP A 423 -1.19 -11.31 24.39
C ASP A 423 -1.16 -10.73 22.96
N ALA A 424 -1.67 -11.49 21.98
CA ALA A 424 -1.75 -11.01 20.61
C ALA A 424 -2.71 -9.81 20.44
N ARG A 425 -3.79 -9.71 21.23
CA ARG A 425 -4.65 -8.51 21.22
C ARG A 425 -3.94 -7.29 21.81
N GLU A 426 -3.16 -7.48 22.86
CA GLU A 426 -2.34 -6.41 23.46
C GLU A 426 -1.31 -5.90 22.43
N ASP A 427 -0.61 -6.79 21.74
CA ASP A 427 0.32 -6.43 20.66
C ASP A 427 -0.37 -5.65 19.52
N ALA A 428 -1.61 -6.01 19.17
CA ALA A 428 -2.39 -5.27 18.18
C ALA A 428 -2.74 -3.85 18.67
N LEU A 429 -3.11 -3.70 19.94
CA LEU A 429 -3.48 -2.43 20.56
C LEU A 429 -2.28 -1.49 20.74
N ASP A 430 -1.09 -2.05 20.98
CA ASP A 430 0.17 -1.30 21.04
C ASP A 430 0.52 -0.62 19.70
N LEU A 431 0.16 -1.24 18.59
CA LEU A 431 0.34 -0.68 17.25
C LEU A 431 -0.81 0.25 16.85
N ASN A 432 -2.03 -0.12 17.23
CA ASN A 432 -3.25 0.61 16.90
C ASN A 432 -4.23 0.52 18.08
N PRO A 433 -4.38 1.59 18.89
CA PRO A 433 -5.27 1.57 20.05
C PRO A 433 -6.76 1.44 19.70
N LYS A 434 -7.10 1.50 18.41
CA LYS A 434 -8.45 1.28 17.88
C LYS A 434 -8.60 0.00 17.06
N ALA A 435 -7.60 -0.90 17.09
CA ALA A 435 -7.62 -2.16 16.34
C ALA A 435 -8.88 -3.00 16.60
N MET A 436 -9.37 -2.97 17.84
CA MET A 436 -10.53 -3.75 18.28
C MET A 436 -11.82 -2.92 18.38
N ASP A 437 -11.79 -1.63 18.00
CA ASP A 437 -12.99 -0.80 18.01
C ASP A 437 -14.00 -1.37 16.97
N PRO A 438 -15.28 -1.58 17.33
CA PRO A 438 -16.27 -2.14 16.41
C PRO A 438 -16.43 -1.36 15.08
N ALA A 439 -16.13 -0.06 15.08
CA ALA A 439 -16.15 0.78 13.89
C ALA A 439 -14.96 0.51 12.95
N ALA A 440 -13.86 -0.10 13.42
CA ALA A 440 -12.73 -0.48 12.59
C ALA A 440 -13.14 -1.42 11.43
N ARG A 441 -14.25 -2.16 11.58
CA ARG A 441 -14.84 -2.97 10.50
C ARG A 441 -15.29 -2.16 9.28
N TYR A 442 -15.52 -0.85 9.40
CA TYR A 442 -15.80 0.00 8.24
C TYR A 442 -14.54 0.38 7.45
N ILE A 443 -13.34 0.08 7.96
CA ILE A 443 -12.06 0.29 7.26
C ILE A 443 -11.87 -0.85 6.26
N TRP A 444 -12.17 -0.56 5.00
CA TRP A 444 -11.93 -1.43 3.86
C TRP A 444 -10.63 -1.05 3.12
N PHE A 445 -10.32 0.23 3.03
CA PHE A 445 -9.10 0.73 2.41
C PHE A 445 -8.07 1.08 3.47
N GLY A 446 -6.84 0.56 3.30
CA GLY A 446 -5.72 0.83 4.21
C GLY A 446 -5.86 0.16 5.58
N HIS A 447 -6.47 -1.03 5.64
CA HIS A 447 -6.75 -1.78 6.88
C HIS A 447 -5.55 -2.58 7.44
N ASP A 448 -4.45 -2.65 6.69
CA ASP A 448 -3.23 -3.39 7.07
C ASP A 448 -2.34 -2.67 8.09
#